data_AF-A0A9E4XNX3-F1
#
_entry.id   AF-A0A9E4XNX3-F1
#
_cell.length_a   1.000
_cell.length_b   1.000
_cell.length_c   1.000
_cell.angle_alpha   90.00
_cell.angle_beta   90.00
_cell.angle_gamma   90.00
#
_symmetry.space_group_name_H-M   'P 1'
#
loop_
_entity.id
_entity.type
_entity.pdbx_description
1 polymer ?
#
loop_
_entity_poly.entity_id
_entity_poly.type
_entity_poly.pdbx_seq_one_letter_code
_entity_poly.pdbx_strand_id
1 'polypeptide(L)' 'MIYEFRTYDLKPRNLAEYDTILGKSLAAGRLNHSPLFGYWYSEFGQLNQALHIWPYRDLQER' A
#
# COMPACT_ATOMS: atom_id res chain seq x y z
N MET A 1 -12.78 6.22 13.60
CA MET A 1 -12.32 5.92 12.23
C MET A 1 -10.98 6.59 12.04
N ILE A 2 -9.96 5.82 11.66
CA ILE A 2 -8.59 6.29 11.40
C ILE A 2 -8.15 5.79 10.02
N TYR A 3 -7.22 6.51 9.40
CA TYR A 3 -6.61 6.12 8.15
C TYR A 3 -5.10 6.02 8.34
N GLU A 4 -4.55 4.85 8.09
CA GLU A 4 -3.12 4.64 8.10
C GLU A 4 -2.55 4.85 6.69
N PHE A 5 -1.67 5.83 6.57
CA PHE A 5 -0.92 6.12 5.35
C PHE A 5 0.44 5.44 5.47
N ARG A 6 0.71 4.49 4.56
CA ARG A 6 2.01 3.81 4.49
C ARG A 6 2.68 4.20 3.17
N THR A 7 3.79 4.93 3.27
CA THR A 7 4.63 5.27 2.13
C THR A 7 5.88 4.42 2.15
N TYR A 8 6.19 3.78 1.03
CA TYR A 8 7.37 2.95 0.85
C TYR A 8 8.30 3.59 -0.17
N ASP A 9 9.54 3.85 0.24
CA ASP A 9 10.61 4.22 -0.68
C ASP A 9 11.13 2.95 -1.37
N LEU A 10 10.85 2.84 -2.67
CA LEU A 10 11.26 1.72 -3.49
C LEU A 10 12.65 1.96 -4.05
N LYS A 11 13.36 0.86 -4.31
CA LYS A 11 14.57 0.94 -5.13
C LYS A 11 14.20 1.48 -6.52
N PRO A 12 15.02 2.36 -7.12
CA PRO A 12 14.76 2.88 -8.45
C PRO A 12 14.52 1.75 -9.47
N ARG A 13 13.51 1.94 -10.34
CA ARG A 13 13.08 0.98 -11.38
C ARG A 13 12.44 -0.31 -10.88
N ASN A 14 12.13 -0.43 -9.59
CA ASN A 14 11.56 -1.65 -9.02
C ASN A 14 10.03 -1.67 -8.90
N LEU A 15 9.33 -0.65 -9.44
CA LEU A 15 7.87 -0.52 -9.32
C LEU A 15 7.12 -1.72 -9.91
N ALA A 16 7.50 -2.19 -11.10
CA ALA A 16 6.82 -3.32 -11.75
C ALA A 16 6.94 -4.64 -10.96
N GLU A 17 8.11 -4.87 -10.35
CA GLU A 17 8.29 -6.02 -9.47
C GLU A 17 7.46 -5.87 -8.19
N TYR A 18 7.44 -4.66 -7.61
CA TYR A 18 6.62 -4.34 -6.45
C TYR A 18 5.13 -4.60 -6.70
N ASP A 19 4.59 -4.12 -7.83
CA ASP A 19 3.20 -4.34 -8.22
C ASP A 19 2.88 -5.83 -8.36
N THR A 20 3.81 -6.61 -8.92
CA THR A 20 3.66 -8.06 -9.06
C THR A 20 3.58 -8.75 -7.70
N ILE A 21 4.43 -8.37 -6.75
CA ILE A 21 4.43 -8.92 -5.39
C ILE A 21 3.17 -8.49 -4.64
N LEU A 22 2.78 -7.21 -4.76
CA LEU A 22 1.58 -6.67 -4.14
C LEU A 22 0.34 -7.40 -4.65
N GLY A 23 0.17 -7.54 -5.96
CA GLY A 23 -0.96 -8.25 -6.56
C GLY A 23 -1.07 -9.70 -6.05
N LYS A 24 0.05 -10.42 -5.95
CA LYS A 24 0.08 -11.77 -5.36
C LYS A 24 -0.33 -11.77 -3.88
N SER A 25 0.14 -10.80 -3.09
CA SER A 25 -0.22 -10.67 -1.67
C SER A 25 -1.70 -10.36 -1.47
N LEU A 26 -2.26 -9.46 -2.28
CA LEU A 26 -3.69 -9.14 -2.25
C LEU A 26 -4.54 -10.36 -2.61
N ALA A 27 -4.17 -11.09 -3.67
CA ALA A 27 -4.84 -12.32 -4.08
C ALA A 27 -4.72 -13.45 -3.04
N ALA A 28 -3.60 -13.50 -2.29
CA ALA A 28 -3.37 -14.46 -1.22
C ALA A 28 -4.13 -14.14 0.09
N GLY A 29 -5.02 -13.13 0.09
CA GLY A 29 -5.91 -12.85 1.22
C GLY A 29 -5.43 -11.75 2.16
N ARG A 30 -4.47 -10.89 1.78
CA ARG A 30 -4.05 -9.73 2.59
C ARG A 30 -5.23 -8.83 2.99
N LEU A 31 -6.23 -8.72 2.13
CA LEU A 31 -7.46 -7.93 2.35
C LEU A 31 -8.35 -8.49 3.46
N ASN A 32 -8.18 -9.76 3.85
CA ASN A 32 -8.93 -10.37 4.96
C ASN A 32 -8.49 -9.80 6.32
N HIS A 33 -7.27 -9.25 6.40
CA HIS A 33 -6.71 -8.71 7.63
C HIS A 33 -6.81 -7.18 7.73
N SER A 34 -6.85 -6.48 6.60
CA SER A 34 -7.01 -5.03 6.59
C SER A 34 -7.67 -4.59 5.29
N PRO A 35 -8.69 -3.71 5.34
CA PRO A 35 -9.29 -3.18 4.14
C PRO A 35 -8.33 -2.22 3.44
N LEU A 36 -8.24 -2.29 2.11
CA LEU A 36 -7.45 -1.35 1.32
C LEU A 36 -8.38 -0.27 0.75
N PHE A 37 -8.17 0.98 1.12
CA PHE A 37 -8.89 2.10 0.49
C PHE A 37 -8.33 2.40 -0.89
N GLY A 38 -7.00 2.37 -1.02
CA GLY A 38 -6.37 2.55 -2.31
C GLY A 38 -4.85 2.43 -2.24
N TYR A 39 -4.30 2.29 -3.44
CA TYR A 39 -2.89 2.15 -3.74
C TYR A 39 -2.52 3.10 -4.88
N TRP A 40 -1.42 3.83 -4.72
CA TRP A 40 -0.86 4.73 -5.73
C TRP A 40 0.66 4.64 -5.72
N TYR A 41 1.28 5.12 -6.79
CA TYR A 41 2.70 5.39 -6.86
C TYR A 41 2.96 6.82 -7.31
N SER A 42 4.14 7.34 -6.96
CA SER A 42 4.56 8.69 -7.31
C SER A 42 4.90 8.80 -8.80
N GLU A 43 4.15 9.61 -9.56
CA GLU A 43 4.54 10.04 -10.91
C GLU A 43 5.27 11.39 -10.92
N PHE A 44 4.94 12.28 -9.97
CA PHE A 44 5.52 13.62 -9.83
C PHE A 44 5.94 13.89 -8.37
N GLY A 45 6.99 14.69 -8.18
CA GLY A 45 7.55 14.98 -6.85
C GLY A 45 8.64 14.00 -6.44
N GLN A 46 8.60 13.49 -5.21
CA GLN A 46 9.53 12.47 -4.74
C GLN A 46 9.20 11.14 -5.43
N LEU A 47 10.11 10.68 -6.29
CA LEU A 47 9.90 9.50 -7.14
C LEU A 47 10.21 8.19 -6.42
N ASN A 48 9.76 7.09 -7.02
CA ASN A 48 9.91 5.71 -6.52
C ASN A 48 9.21 5.49 -5.18
N GLN A 49 8.08 6.15 -4.93
CA GLN A 49 7.28 5.93 -3.74
C GLN A 49 5.98 5.21 -4.06
N ALA A 50 5.63 4.24 -3.21
CA ALA A 50 4.32 3.58 -3.20
C ALA A 50 3.55 4.03 -1.96
N LEU A 51 2.30 4.47 -2.13
CA LEU A 51 1.40 4.89 -1.06
C LEU A 51 0.23 3.92 -0.94
N HIS A 52 0.01 3.41 0.26
CA HIS A 52 -1.12 2.58 0.62
C HIS A 52 -1.94 3.27 1.71
N ILE A 53 -3.25 3.26 1.57
CA ILE A 53 -4.17 3.80 2.58
C ILE A 53 -5.06 2.68 3.12
N TRP A 54 -5.02 2.49 4.44
CA TRP A 54 -5.77 1.45 5.16
C TRP A 54 -6.71 2.09 6.19
N PRO A 55 -8.05 2.02 6.00
CA PRO A 55 -9.01 2.50 6.98
C PRO A 55 -9.20 1.48 8.11
N TYR A 56 -9.31 1.97 9.35
CA TYR A 56 -9.64 1.17 10.54
C TYR A 56 -10.66 1.92 11.41
N ARG A 57 -11.48 1.21 12.18
CA ARG A 57 -12.46 1.82 13.10
C ARG A 57 -11.75 2.57 14.22
N ASP A 58 -10.71 1.98 14.80
CA ASP A 58 -9.89 2.51 15.87
C ASP A 58 -8.47 1.90 15.88
N LEU A 59 -7.65 2.28 16.87
CA LEU A 59 -6.28 1.82 17.01
C LEU A 59 -6.15 0.36 17.51
N GLN A 60 -7.21 -0.22 18.09
CA GLN A 60 -7.17 -1.61 18.57
C GLN A 60 -7.46 -2.59 17.44
N GLU A 61 -8.23 -2.18 16.42
CA GLU A 61 -8.44 -2.96 15.19
C GLU A 61 -7.22 -2.93 14.24
N ARG A 62 -6.42 -1.86 14.28
CA ARG A 62 -5.25 -1.69 13.42
C ARG A 62 -4.12 -2.67 13.74
#